data_AF-A0A0R2AH69-F1
#
_entry.id   AF-A0A0R2AH69-F1
#
_cell.length_a   1.000
_cell.length_b   1.000
_cell.length_c   1.000
_cell.angle_alpha   90.00
_cell.angle_beta   90.00
_cell.angle_gamma   90.00
#
_symmetry.space_group_name_H-M   'P 1'
#
loop_
_entity.id
_entity.type
_entity.pdbx_description
1 polymer ?
#
loop_
_entity_poly.entity_id
_entity_poly.type
_entity_poly.pdbx_seq_one_letter_code
_entity_poly.pdbx_strand_id
1 'polypeptide(L)' 'MFNSGLSMPALGLLVTLLRTDTTFSNQKEVMQATNAKRIAFTNARKELEQAGYLIINHTRKGGQFYNEWIVNESLNK' A
#
# COMPACT_ATOMS: atom_id res chain seq x y z
N MET A 1 3.35 -0.08 23.57
CA MET A 1 3.44 1.08 22.66
C MET A 1 3.74 0.52 21.27
N PHE A 2 2.82 0.66 20.31
CA PHE A 2 3.13 0.38 18.90
C PHE A 2 3.96 1.54 18.38
N ASN A 3 5.28 1.38 18.31
CA ASN A 3 6.14 2.34 17.64
C ASN A 3 6.68 1.67 16.38
N SER A 4 5.82 1.48 15.39
CA SER A 4 6.22 0.92 14.08
C SER A 4 7.16 1.86 13.32
N GLY A 5 7.35 3.10 13.80
CA GLY A 5 8.09 4.15 13.10
C GLY A 5 7.36 4.71 11.88
N LEU A 6 6.11 4.26 11.62
CA LEU A 6 5.33 4.66 10.46
C LEU A 6 4.59 5.98 10.67
N SER A 7 4.53 6.78 9.62
CA SER A 7 3.73 7.98 9.52
C SER A 7 2.24 7.67 9.50
N MET A 8 1.42 8.63 9.95
CA MET A 8 -0.05 8.48 9.90
C MET A 8 -0.59 8.18 8.49
N PRO A 9 -0.08 8.81 7.41
CA PRO A 9 -0.43 8.41 6.04
C PRO A 9 -0.07 6.96 5.69
N ALA A 10 1.10 6.46 6.12
CA ALA A 10 1.52 5.08 5.90
C ALA A 10 0.60 4.10 6.64
N LEU A 11 0.27 4.38 7.91
CA LEU A 11 -0.69 3.58 8.66
C LEU A 11 -2.09 3.59 8.02
N GLY A 12 -2.55 4.75 7.55
CA GLY A 12 -3.82 4.87 6.84
C GLY A 12 -3.87 4.03 5.57
N LEU A 13 -2.80 4.09 4.76
CA LEU A 13 -2.67 3.26 3.56
C LEU A 13 -2.64 1.76 3.91
N LEU A 14 -1.89 1.35 4.94
CA LEU A 14 -1.81 -0.04 5.38
C LEU A 14 -3.19 -0.58 5.80
N VAL A 15 -3.95 0.21 6.58
CA VAL A 15 -5.31 -0.16 6.98
C VAL A 15 -6.23 -0.29 5.77
N THR A 16 -6.14 0.61 4.78
CA THR A 16 -6.92 0.49 3.55
C THR A 16 -6.57 -0.82 2.83
N LEU A 17 -5.28 -1.09 2.60
CA LEU A 17 -4.83 -2.31 1.91
C LEU A 17 -5.26 -3.60 2.62
N LEU A 18 -5.38 -3.60 3.94
CA LEU A 18 -5.86 -4.75 4.73
C LEU A 18 -7.39 -4.92 4.70
N ARG A 19 -8.15 -3.82 4.52
CA ARG A 19 -9.63 -3.85 4.57
C ARG A 19 -10.27 -4.00 3.21
N THR A 20 -9.63 -3.51 2.16
CA THR A 20 -10.11 -3.67 0.79
C THR A 20 -9.38 -4.81 0.12
N ASP A 21 -10.12 -5.68 -0.59
CA ASP A 21 -9.56 -6.67 -1.51
C ASP A 21 -8.98 -5.96 -2.74
N THR A 22 -7.88 -5.25 -2.53
CA THR A 22 -7.10 -4.54 -3.56
C THR A 22 -5.95 -5.40 -4.05
N THR A 23 -5.92 -6.69 -3.70
CA THR A 23 -4.79 -7.60 -3.95
C THR A 23 -4.32 -7.53 -5.38
N PHE A 24 -5.22 -7.31 -6.35
CA PHE A 24 -4.87 -7.04 -7.74
C PHE A 24 -5.56 -5.77 -8.26
N SER A 25 -4.87 -4.64 -8.21
CA SER A 25 -5.44 -3.34 -8.59
C SER A 25 -4.37 -2.41 -9.13
N ASN A 26 -4.76 -1.39 -9.89
CA ASN A 26 -3.81 -0.36 -10.29
C ASN A 26 -3.59 0.67 -9.16
N GLN A 27 -2.47 1.40 -9.21
CA GLN A 27 -2.14 2.40 -8.19
C GLN A 27 -3.19 3.52 -8.07
N LYS A 28 -3.89 3.86 -9.15
CA LYS A 28 -4.90 4.92 -9.13
C LYS A 28 -6.12 4.50 -8.29
N GLU A 29 -6.54 3.25 -8.37
CA GLU A 29 -7.64 2.68 -7.59
C GLU A 29 -7.34 2.74 -6.08
N VAL A 30 -6.15 2.27 -5.66
CA VAL A 30 -5.74 2.32 -4.25
C VAL A 30 -5.59 3.77 -3.76
N MET A 31 -5.04 4.65 -4.58
CA MET A 31 -4.93 6.07 -4.24
C MET A 31 -6.29 6.75 -4.07
N GLN A 32 -7.28 6.39 -4.90
CA GLN A 32 -8.65 6.87 -4.75
C GLN A 32 -9.32 6.33 -3.49
N ALA A 33 -9.13 5.05 -3.16
CA ALA A 33 -9.65 4.42 -1.95
C ALA A 33 -9.12 5.06 -0.66
N THR A 34 -7.90 5.60 -0.69
CA THR A 34 -7.29 6.31 0.44
C THR A 34 -7.61 7.81 0.49
N ASN A 35 -8.31 8.35 -0.53
CA ASN A 35 -8.52 9.79 -0.72
C ASN A 35 -7.22 10.62 -0.58
N ALA A 36 -6.07 10.03 -0.92
CA ALA A 36 -4.77 10.64 -0.70
C ALA A 36 -4.32 11.43 -1.94
N LYS A 37 -3.69 12.58 -1.70
CA LYS A 37 -2.96 13.29 -2.77
C LYS A 37 -1.81 12.41 -3.28
N ARG A 38 -1.53 12.46 -4.58
CA ARG A 38 -0.50 11.63 -5.25
C ARG A 38 0.85 11.58 -4.50
N ILE A 39 1.36 12.74 -4.06
CA ILE A 39 2.66 12.83 -3.36
C ILE A 39 2.58 12.11 -2.01
N ALA A 40 1.54 12.40 -1.22
CA ALA A 40 1.34 11.78 0.09
C ALA A 40 1.18 10.25 -0.04
N PHE A 41 0.39 9.78 -1.01
CA PHE A 41 0.25 8.36 -1.31
C PHE A 41 1.59 7.72 -1.68
N THR A 42 2.37 8.38 -2.56
CA THR A 42 3.65 7.83 -3.02
C THR A 42 4.65 7.71 -1.88
N ASN A 43 4.69 8.70 -0.98
CA ASN A 43 5.56 8.67 0.19
C ASN A 43 5.13 7.59 1.18
N ALA A 44 3.83 7.51 1.51
CA ALA A 44 3.26 6.48 2.38
C ALA A 44 3.56 5.06 1.85
N ARG A 45 3.38 4.84 0.54
CA ARG A 45 3.69 3.57 -0.13
C ARG A 45 5.17 3.21 0.01
N LYS A 46 6.07 4.15 -0.31
CA LYS A 46 7.53 3.93 -0.19
C LYS A 46 7.93 3.62 1.24
N GLU A 47 7.33 4.29 2.21
CA GLU A 47 7.59 4.07 3.62
C GLU A 47 7.19 2.66 4.06
N LEU A 48 6.01 2.18 3.65
CA LEU A 48 5.59 0.81 3.90
C LEU A 48 6.49 -0.23 3.22
N GLU A 49 6.94 0.03 1.99
CA GLU A 49 7.91 -0.83 1.28
C GLU A 49 9.25 -0.90 2.03
N GLN A 50 9.78 0.25 2.45
CA GLN A 50 11.05 0.34 3.16
C GLN A 50 11.00 -0.31 4.55
N ALA A 51 9.87 -0.19 5.24
CA ALA A 51 9.65 -0.81 6.52
C ALA A 51 9.28 -2.30 6.43
N GLY A 52 9.15 -2.85 5.21
CA GLY A 52 8.89 -4.27 4.97
C GLY A 52 7.42 -4.70 5.14
N TYR A 53 6.50 -3.75 5.37
CA TYR A 53 5.07 -4.04 5.52
C TYR A 53 4.36 -4.25 4.17
N LEU A 54 4.94 -3.76 3.07
CA LEU A 54 4.34 -3.83 1.75
C LEU A 54 5.34 -4.33 0.71
N ILE A 55 4.93 -5.36 -0.05
CA ILE A 55 5.59 -5.80 -1.27
C ILE A 55 4.65 -5.53 -2.43
N ILE A 56 5.19 -5.01 -3.53
CA ILE A 56 4.41 -4.72 -4.74
C ILE A 56 5.01 -5.49 -5.90
N ASN A 57 4.24 -6.42 -6.46
CA ASN A 57 4.61 -7.06 -7.72
C ASN A 57 3.94 -6.31 -8.87
N HIS A 58 4.74 -5.83 -9.82
CA HIS A 58 4.23 -5.17 -11.00
C HIS A 58 3.89 -6.20 -12.07
N THR A 59 2.69 -6.11 -12.62
CA THR A 59 2.22 -7.03 -13.67
C THR A 59 1.52 -6.27 -14.78
N ARG A 60 1.46 -6.90 -15.95
CA ARG A 60 0.73 -6.38 -17.12
C ARG A 60 -0.32 -7.39 -17.53
N LYS A 61 -1.57 -6.93 -17.62
CA LYS A 61 -2.70 -7.71 -18.11
C LYS A 61 -3.40 -6.91 -19.19
N GLY A 62 -3.46 -7.44 -20.42
CA GLY A 62 -4.13 -6.77 -21.54
C GLY A 62 -3.56 -5.38 -21.88
N GLY A 63 -2.25 -5.16 -21.70
CA GLY A 63 -1.59 -3.88 -21.97
C GLY A 63 -1.70 -2.82 -20.86
N GLN A 64 -2.47 -3.10 -19.80
CA GLN A 64 -2.56 -2.22 -18.63
C GLN A 64 -1.65 -2.69 -17.50
N PHE A 65 -1.13 -1.73 -16.73
CA PHE A 65 -0.32 -2.00 -15.55
C PHE A 65 -1.20 -2.21 -14.33
N TYR A 66 -0.98 -3.34 -13.66
CA TYR A 66 -1.57 -3.66 -12.38
C TYR A 66 -0.47 -3.90 -11.36
N ASN A 67 -0.85 -3.79 -10.09
CA ASN A 67 -0.01 -4.11 -8.97
C ASN A 67 -0.68 -5.22 -8.18
N GLU A 68 0.12 -6.21 -7.80
CA GLU A 68 -0.22 -7.10 -6.71
C GLU A 68 0.25 -6.47 -5.41
N TRP A 69 -0.66 -6.17 -4.47
CA TRP A 69 -0.35 -5.51 -3.21
C TRP A 69 -0.33 -6.53 -2.08
N ILE A 70 0.88 -6.91 -1.66
CA ILE A 70 1.07 -7.96 -0.66
C ILE A 70 1.45 -7.31 0.66
N VAL A 71 0.55 -7.38 1.64
CA VAL A 71 0.80 -6.87 2.99
C VAL A 71 1.46 -7.96 3.84
N ASN A 72 2.59 -7.64 4.46
CA ASN A 72 3.28 -8.58 5.34
C ASN A 72 2.77 -8.45 6.78
N GLU A 73 1.79 -9.29 7.13
CA GLU A 73 1.17 -9.30 8.46
C GLU A 73 2.08 -9.88 9.55
N SER A 74 3.18 -10.57 9.21
CA SER A 74 4.08 -11.16 10.21
C SER A 74 4.87 -10.13 11.00
N LEU A 75 4.93 -8.88 10.52
CA LEU A 75 5.53 -7.74 11.22
C LEU A 75 4.58 -7.10 12.25
N ASN A 76 3.31 -7.54 12.31
CA ASN A 76 2.32 -7.06 13.27
C ASN A 76 2.23 -7.91 14.56
N LYS A 77 3.08 -8.94 14.72
CA LYS A 77 3.16 -9.80 15.91
C LYS A 77 4.33 -9.41 16.79
#